data_AF-A0A2G4DWG6-F1
#
_entry.id   AF-A0A2G4DWG6-F1
#
_cell.length_a   1.000
_cell.length_b   1.000
_cell.length_c   1.000
_cell.angle_alpha   90.00
_cell.angle_beta   90.00
_cell.angle_gamma   90.00
#
_symmetry.space_group_name_H-M   'P 1'
#
loop_
_entity.id
_entity.type
_entity.pdbx_description
1 polymer ?
#
loop_
_entity_poly.entity_id
_entity_poly.type
_entity_poly.pdbx_seq_one_letter_code
_entity_poly.pdbx_strand_id
1 'polypeptide(L)'
;MRSWKGDAFRAARVTNEGLQQLRRELGAVFVDSGVQSASISRGNAVRWSMDRFVTDQASSNTHPVFLIFAQSVPKKNMFSDFLADHVAIPPGTRLQLRAFEEVNGQAFAYFTAPDNIAYETFDLFTGERELFVR
;
A
#
# COMPACT_ATOMS: atom_id res chain seq x y z
N MET A 1 -14.48 12.52 -9.01
CA MET A 1 -14.10 12.47 -7.58
C MET A 1 -13.03 13.50 -7.27
N ARG A 2 -13.06 14.11 -6.09
CA ARG A 2 -12.08 15.12 -5.66
C ARG A 2 -10.79 14.44 -5.18
N SER A 3 -9.66 15.13 -5.32
CA SER A 3 -8.39 14.64 -4.77
C SER A 3 -8.41 14.74 -3.25
N TRP A 4 -7.88 13.72 -2.57
CA TRP A 4 -7.66 13.73 -1.11
C TRP A 4 -6.18 13.98 -0.80
N LYS A 5 -5.90 14.80 0.22
CA LYS A 5 -4.54 15.30 0.54
C LYS A 5 -4.08 14.97 1.97
N GLY A 6 -4.82 14.19 2.74
CA GLY A 6 -4.35 13.66 4.03
C GLY A 6 -3.57 12.35 3.85
N ASP A 7 -3.18 11.71 4.95
CA ASP A 7 -2.68 10.34 4.91
C ASP A 7 -3.83 9.34 4.70
N ALA A 8 -3.51 8.12 4.29
CA ALA A 8 -4.44 7.02 4.18
C ALA A 8 -3.78 5.69 4.55
N PHE A 9 -4.59 4.74 5.04
CA PHE A 9 -4.15 3.50 5.66
C PHE A 9 -4.83 2.32 4.99
N ARG A 10 -4.06 1.28 4.66
CA ARG A 10 -4.57 0.05 4.07
C ARG A 10 -3.96 -1.13 4.79
N ALA A 11 -4.80 -2.01 5.31
CA ALA A 11 -4.38 -3.35 5.66
C ALA A 11 -4.32 -4.20 4.40
N ALA A 12 -3.23 -4.92 4.24
CA ALA A 12 -3.02 -5.79 3.08
C ALA A 12 -2.21 -7.02 3.49
N ARG A 13 -2.01 -7.92 2.53
CA ARG A 13 -1.10 -9.06 2.68
C ARG A 13 -0.14 -9.08 1.50
N VAL A 14 1.14 -9.35 1.76
CA VAL A 14 2.21 -9.44 0.76
C VAL A 14 2.86 -10.81 0.84
N THR A 15 3.47 -11.30 -0.24
CA THR A 15 4.22 -12.56 -0.21
C THR A 15 5.47 -12.44 0.68
N ASN A 16 6.12 -13.56 0.96
CA ASN A 16 7.42 -13.57 1.63
C ASN A 16 8.44 -12.71 0.90
N GLU A 17 8.47 -12.78 -0.43
CA GLU A 17 9.35 -12.03 -1.31
C GLU A 17 9.02 -10.53 -1.24
N GLY A 18 7.74 -10.16 -1.34
CA GLY A 18 7.28 -8.79 -1.17
C GLY A 18 7.68 -8.20 0.19
N LEU A 19 7.50 -8.96 1.27
CA LEU A 19 7.93 -8.54 2.61
C LEU A 19 9.46 -8.34 2.68
N GLN A 20 10.24 -9.20 2.03
CA GLN A 20 11.70 -9.05 1.98
C GLN A 20 12.12 -7.77 1.24
N GLN A 21 11.45 -7.41 0.14
CA GLN A 21 11.72 -6.16 -0.56
C GLN A 21 11.42 -4.95 0.31
N LEU A 22 10.26 -4.94 0.99
CA LEU A 22 9.91 -3.88 1.93
C LEU A 22 10.93 -3.73 3.07
N ARG A 23 11.51 -4.85 3.55
CA ARG A 23 12.48 -4.83 4.64
C ARG A 23 13.86 -4.29 4.22
N ARG A 24 14.27 -4.49 2.97
CA ARG A 24 15.66 -4.24 2.51
C ARG A 24 15.83 -2.95 1.72
N GLU A 25 14.82 -2.55 0.95
CA GLU A 25 14.98 -1.58 -0.13
C GLU A 25 14.32 -0.24 0.20
N LEU A 26 14.81 0.45 1.24
CA LEU A 26 14.39 1.84 1.48
C LEU A 26 14.70 2.72 0.27
N GLY A 27 13.72 3.50 -0.15
CA GLY A 27 13.80 4.34 -1.34
C GLY A 27 13.39 3.65 -2.65
N ALA A 28 13.19 2.33 -2.65
CA ALA A 28 12.63 1.63 -3.81
C ALA A 28 11.20 2.06 -4.11
N VAL A 29 10.81 1.90 -5.37
CA VAL A 29 9.49 2.27 -5.87
C VAL A 29 8.66 1.03 -6.12
N PHE A 30 7.50 0.98 -5.49
CA PHE A 30 6.52 -0.09 -5.61
C PHE A 30 5.34 0.36 -6.45
N VAL A 31 4.68 -0.59 -7.11
CA VAL A 31 3.50 -0.35 -7.95
C VAL A 31 2.49 -1.47 -7.70
N ASP A 32 1.20 -1.12 -7.71
CA ASP A 32 0.14 -2.09 -7.94
C ASP A 32 -0.55 -1.76 -9.27
N SER A 33 -0.86 -2.78 -10.06
CA SER A 33 -1.60 -2.65 -11.32
C SER A 33 -3.09 -2.42 -11.09
N GLY A 34 -3.61 -2.73 -9.90
CA GLY A 34 -4.99 -2.53 -9.47
C GLY A 34 -5.26 -1.18 -8.79
N VAL A 35 -6.54 -0.94 -8.50
CA VAL A 35 -6.95 0.18 -7.61
C VAL A 35 -6.75 -0.25 -6.17
N GLN A 36 -6.01 0.55 -5.40
CA GLN A 36 -5.86 0.30 -3.96
C GLN A 36 -6.91 1.06 -3.17
N SER A 37 -7.77 0.33 -2.48
CA SER A 37 -8.68 0.87 -1.46
C SER A 37 -7.96 1.11 -0.15
N ALA A 38 -8.10 2.32 0.40
CA ALA A 38 -7.56 2.70 1.69
C ALA A 38 -8.59 3.51 2.48
N SER A 39 -8.40 3.59 3.79
CA SER A 39 -9.22 4.41 4.69
C SER A 39 -8.42 5.62 5.17
N ILE A 40 -9.08 6.76 5.36
CA ILE A 40 -8.48 7.92 6.05
C ILE A 40 -8.44 7.75 7.58
N SER A 41 -9.10 6.71 8.10
CA SER A 41 -9.16 6.37 9.52
C SER A 41 -8.29 5.14 9.80
N ARG A 42 -7.23 5.31 10.60
CA ARG A 42 -6.37 4.20 11.04
C ARG A 42 -7.20 3.09 11.72
N GLY A 43 -8.13 3.48 12.60
CA GLY A 43 -8.97 2.52 13.33
C GLY A 43 -9.86 1.69 12.40
N ASN A 44 -10.39 2.29 11.34
CA ASN A 44 -11.20 1.57 10.36
C ASN A 44 -10.34 0.68 9.47
N ALA A 45 -9.16 1.12 9.05
CA ALA A 45 -8.22 0.26 8.33
C ALA A 45 -7.83 -0.99 9.14
N VAL A 46 -7.67 -0.85 10.47
CA VAL A 46 -7.46 -2.00 11.37
C VAL A 46 -8.67 -2.91 11.44
N ARG A 47 -9.89 -2.36 11.51
CA ARG A 47 -11.11 -3.18 11.47
C ARG A 47 -11.24 -3.95 10.15
N TRP A 48 -10.96 -3.30 9.02
CA TRP A 48 -10.97 -3.94 7.71
C TRP A 48 -9.97 -5.09 7.60
N SER A 49 -8.83 -5.01 8.32
CA SER A 49 -7.85 -6.11 8.35
C SER A 49 -8.38 -7.39 9.01
N MET A 50 -9.43 -7.27 9.82
CA MET A 50 -10.09 -8.37 10.52
C MET A 50 -11.31 -8.88 9.76
N ASP A 51 -11.76 -8.16 8.73
CA ASP A 51 -12.92 -8.55 7.94
C ASP A 51 -12.59 -9.69 6.98
N ARG A 52 -13.60 -10.54 6.75
CA ARG A 52 -13.51 -11.73 5.88
C ARG A 52 -13.01 -11.43 4.48
N PHE A 53 -13.28 -10.24 3.95
CA PHE A 53 -12.80 -9.87 2.61
C PHE A 53 -11.27 -9.83 2.52
N VAL A 54 -10.56 -9.51 3.62
CA VAL A 54 -9.10 -9.51 3.71
C VAL A 54 -8.59 -10.86 4.18
N THR A 55 -9.28 -11.49 5.13
CA THR A 55 -8.78 -12.73 5.76
C THR A 55 -9.01 -13.97 4.90
N ASP A 56 -10.09 -14.04 4.13
CA ASP A 56 -10.43 -15.22 3.33
C ASP A 56 -9.54 -15.36 2.08
N GLN A 57 -8.85 -14.28 1.70
CA GLN A 57 -7.84 -14.27 0.62
C GLN A 57 -6.42 -14.58 1.11
N ALA A 58 -6.24 -14.90 2.39
CA ALA A 58 -4.94 -15.18 2.97
C ALA A 58 -4.41 -16.55 2.54
N SER A 59 -3.46 -16.58 1.60
CA SER A 59 -2.64 -17.77 1.36
C SER A 59 -1.57 -17.92 2.46
N SER A 60 -1.11 -19.16 2.68
CA SER A 60 -0.12 -19.49 3.72
C SER A 60 1.25 -18.83 3.52
N ASN A 61 1.54 -18.34 2.31
CA ASN A 61 2.79 -17.66 1.95
C ASN A 61 2.67 -16.13 1.96
N THR A 62 1.65 -15.58 2.62
CA THR A 62 1.48 -14.13 2.72
C THR A 62 1.52 -13.64 4.16
N HIS A 63 2.03 -12.44 4.35
CA HIS A 63 2.20 -11.76 5.62
C HIS A 63 1.36 -10.49 5.69
N PRO A 64 0.70 -10.19 6.82
CA PRO A 64 -0.05 -8.96 6.99
C PRO A 64 0.89 -7.75 7.01
N VAL A 65 0.50 -6.68 6.30
CA VAL A 65 1.20 -5.40 6.29
C VAL A 65 0.19 -4.25 6.37
N PHE A 66 0.53 -3.20 7.11
CA PHE A 66 -0.16 -1.91 7.03
C PHE A 66 0.62 -1.00 6.10
N LEU A 67 0.00 -0.67 4.97
CA LEU A 67 0.50 0.30 4.02
C LEU A 67 -0.04 1.68 4.42
N ILE A 68 0.85 2.65 4.52
CA ILE A 68 0.54 4.03 4.89
C ILE A 68 0.92 4.92 3.71
N PHE A 69 -0.07 5.57 3.12
CA PHE A 69 0.11 6.44 1.97
C PHE A 69 0.12 7.89 2.44
N ALA A 70 1.28 8.54 2.31
CA ALA A 70 1.45 9.94 2.68
C ALA A 70 0.53 10.87 1.87
N GLN A 71 0.36 12.10 2.34
CA GLN A 71 -0.30 13.18 1.60
C GLN A 71 0.17 13.36 0.14
N SER A 72 1.45 13.08 -0.14
CA SER A 72 2.04 13.23 -1.47
C SER A 72 1.57 12.16 -2.46
N VAL A 73 1.13 10.99 -1.99
CA VAL A 73 0.59 9.92 -2.83
C VAL A 73 -0.75 10.37 -3.43
N PRO A 74 -0.91 10.33 -4.78
CA PRO A 74 -2.16 10.66 -5.44
C PRO A 74 -3.30 9.73 -5.00
N LYS A 75 -4.43 10.32 -4.61
CA LYS A 75 -5.61 9.56 -4.20
C LYS A 75 -6.90 10.35 -4.39
N LYS A 76 -7.98 9.61 -4.61
CA LYS A 76 -9.33 10.14 -4.85
C LYS A 76 -10.23 9.83 -3.66
N ASN A 77 -11.02 10.82 -3.27
CA ASN A 77 -12.08 10.65 -2.28
C ASN A 77 -13.21 9.78 -2.88
N MET A 78 -13.56 8.72 -2.17
CA MET A 78 -14.58 7.73 -2.54
C MET A 78 -15.66 7.62 -1.45
N PHE A 79 -15.84 8.67 -0.63
CA PHE A 79 -16.76 8.64 0.50
C PHE A 79 -18.18 8.34 0.02
N SER A 80 -18.83 7.43 0.72
CA SER A 80 -20.23 7.07 0.55
C SER A 80 -20.88 6.88 1.92
N ASP A 81 -22.20 6.75 1.95
CA ASP A 81 -22.92 6.46 3.20
C ASP A 81 -22.50 5.11 3.80
N PHE A 82 -21.99 4.19 2.98
CA PHE A 82 -21.49 2.88 3.42
C PHE A 82 -20.02 2.93 3.85
N LEU A 83 -19.18 3.70 3.14
CA LEU A 83 -17.74 3.83 3.39
C LEU A 83 -17.35 5.31 3.45
N ALA A 84 -17.65 5.96 4.58
CA ALA A 84 -17.48 7.41 4.76
C ALA A 84 -16.02 7.88 4.80
N ASP A 85 -15.06 6.96 4.84
CA ASP A 85 -13.63 7.19 4.99
C ASP A 85 -12.80 6.63 3.84
N HIS A 86 -13.45 6.11 2.79
CA HIS A 86 -12.78 5.44 1.68
C HIS A 86 -12.09 6.41 0.73
N VAL A 87 -10.85 6.08 0.40
CA VAL A 87 -10.09 6.69 -0.68
C VAL A 87 -9.51 5.62 -1.59
N ALA A 88 -9.34 5.97 -2.86
CA ALA A 88 -8.73 5.10 -3.86
C ALA A 88 -7.40 5.68 -4.33
N ILE A 89 -6.35 4.86 -4.31
CA ILE A 89 -5.10 5.13 -5.00
C ILE A 89 -5.24 4.55 -6.42
N PRO A 90 -4.99 5.35 -7.48
CA PRO A 90 -5.11 4.88 -8.86
C PRO A 90 -4.18 3.71 -9.20
N PRO A 91 -4.52 2.87 -10.19
CA PRO A 91 -3.63 1.83 -10.69
C PRO A 91 -2.36 2.44 -11.28
N GLY A 92 -1.24 1.72 -11.15
CA GLY A 92 0.06 2.17 -11.63
C GLY A 92 0.68 3.30 -10.81
N THR A 93 0.07 3.67 -9.67
CA THR A 93 0.65 4.71 -8.80
C THR A 93 1.98 4.22 -8.27
N ARG A 94 3.03 5.01 -8.50
CA ARG A 94 4.38 4.75 -8.01
C ARG A 94 4.49 5.18 -6.55
N LEU A 95 4.92 4.24 -5.71
CA LEU A 95 4.97 4.37 -4.27
C LEU A 95 6.40 4.21 -3.79
N GLN A 96 7.06 5.31 -3.43
CA GLN A 96 8.41 5.23 -2.90
C GLN A 96 8.39 4.87 -1.42
N LEU A 97 9.03 3.77 -1.04
CA LEU A 97 9.14 3.36 0.35
C LEU A 97 10.08 4.30 1.11
N ARG A 98 9.62 4.86 2.23
CA ARG A 98 10.39 5.79 3.06
C ARG A 98 10.70 5.28 4.45
N ALA A 99 9.84 4.44 4.98
CA ALA A 99 10.07 3.79 6.26
C ALA A 99 9.42 2.40 6.24
N PHE A 100 10.08 1.47 6.93
CA PHE A 100 9.56 0.15 7.19
C PHE A 100 9.85 -0.21 8.65
N GLU A 101 8.84 -0.68 9.37
CA GLU A 101 8.99 -1.15 10.75
C GLU A 101 8.17 -2.40 10.99
N GLU A 102 8.65 -3.26 11.89
CA GLU A 102 7.93 -4.43 12.37
C GLU A 102 7.75 -4.32 13.87
N VAL A 103 6.49 -4.30 14.31
CA VAL A 103 6.12 -4.19 15.73
C VAL A 103 5.17 -5.34 16.06
N ASN A 104 5.54 -6.18 17.02
CA ASN A 104 4.73 -7.31 17.49
C ASN A 104 4.24 -8.24 16.34
N GLY A 105 5.08 -8.48 15.34
CA GLY A 105 4.75 -9.33 14.19
C GLY A 105 3.86 -8.67 13.12
N GLN A 106 3.57 -7.37 13.26
CA GLN A 106 2.89 -6.57 12.24
C GLN A 106 3.90 -5.67 11.51
N ALA A 107 3.95 -5.79 10.19
CA ALA A 107 4.76 -4.91 9.34
C ALA A 107 4.00 -3.61 9.01
N PHE A 108 4.73 -2.50 8.97
CA PHE A 108 4.24 -1.17 8.59
C PHE A 108 5.16 -0.62 7.50
N ALA A 109 4.60 -0.17 6.38
CA ALA A 109 5.34 0.42 5.28
C ALA A 109 4.76 1.81 4.95
N TYR A 110 5.61 2.84 5.03
CA TYR A 110 5.24 4.23 4.75
C TYR A 110 5.72 4.64 3.36
N PHE A 111 4.79 5.09 2.54
CA PHE A 111 5.03 5.44 1.14
C PHE A 111 4.76 6.91 0.84
N THR A 112 5.62 7.49 0.01
CA THR A 112 5.43 8.81 -0.59
C THR A 112 5.32 8.71 -2.11
N ALA A 113 4.95 9.81 -2.77
CA ALA A 113 5.29 9.96 -4.18
C ALA A 113 6.83 9.86 -4.37
N PRO A 114 7.31 9.35 -5.52
CA PRO A 114 8.74 9.29 -5.80
C PRO A 114 9.36 10.68 -5.97
N ASP A 115 10.57 10.87 -5.45
CA ASP A 115 11.36 12.10 -5.68
C ASP A 115 11.85 12.23 -7.12
N ASN A 116 12.11 11.08 -7.76
CA ASN A 116 12.72 10.97 -9.07
C ASN A 116 11.95 9.96 -9.93
N ILE A 117 12.17 10.02 -11.25
CA ILE A 117 11.70 8.97 -12.16
C ILE A 117 12.46 7.67 -11.83
N ALA A 118 11.72 6.62 -11.48
CA ALA A 118 12.26 5.29 -11.27
C ALA A 118 12.17 4.45 -12.55
N TYR A 119 13.25 3.83 -12.98
CA TYR A 119 13.23 2.90 -14.13
C TYR A 119 13.11 1.44 -13.70
N GLU A 120 13.22 1.20 -12.39
CA GLU A 120 12.96 -0.08 -11.75
C GLU A 120 11.81 0.11 -10.77
N THR A 121 10.87 -0.83 -10.77
CA THR A 121 9.81 -0.90 -9.77
C THR A 121 9.63 -2.33 -9.29
N PHE A 122 8.99 -2.48 -8.13
CA PHE A 122 8.56 -3.77 -7.60
C PHE A 122 7.04 -3.84 -7.56
N ASP A 123 6.47 -4.99 -7.85
CA ASP A 123 5.07 -5.24 -7.52
C ASP A 123 4.89 -5.16 -5.99
N LEU A 124 3.90 -4.39 -5.55
CA LEU A 124 3.65 -4.08 -4.15
C LEU A 124 3.31 -5.33 -3.31
N PHE A 125 2.74 -6.36 -3.94
CA PHE A 125 2.24 -7.55 -3.25
C PHE A 125 3.17 -8.74 -3.37
N THR A 126 3.83 -8.92 -4.52
CA THR A 126 4.69 -10.09 -4.78
C THR A 126 6.16 -9.77 -4.64
N GLY A 127 6.56 -8.49 -4.73
CA GLY A 127 7.96 -8.09 -4.80
C GLY A 127 8.62 -8.45 -6.13
N GLU A 128 7.84 -8.85 -7.15
CA GLU A 128 8.36 -9.09 -8.50
C GLU A 128 8.94 -7.80 -9.07
N ARG A 129 10.16 -7.90 -9.61
CA ARG A 129 10.87 -6.75 -10.15
C ARG A 129 10.47 -6.52 -11.61
N GLU A 130 10.08 -5.29 -11.91
CA GLU A 130 9.81 -4.79 -13.26
C GLU A 130 10.85 -3.73 -13.65
N LEU A 131 11.47 -3.92 -14.82
CA LEU A 131 12.45 -2.99 -15.39
C LEU A 131 11.86 -2.32 -16.63
N PHE A 132 11.82 -0.99 -16.62
CA PHE A 132 11.49 -0.19 -17.79
C PHE A 132 12.77 0.13 -18.55
N VAL A 133 13.03 -0.61 -19.61
CA VAL A 133 14.13 -0.32 -20.54
C VAL A 133 13.78 0.95 -21.32
N ARG A 134 14.73 1.89 -21.42
CA ARG A 134 14.62 3.05 -22.32
C ARG A 134 14.75 2.65 -23.77
#